data_AF-S8FFJ0-F1
#
_entry.id   AF-S8FFJ0-F1
#
_cell.length_a   1.000
_cell.length_b   1.000
_cell.length_c   1.000
_cell.angle_alpha   90.00
_cell.angle_beta   90.00
_cell.angle_gamma   90.00
#
_symmetry.space_group_name_H-M   'P 1'
#
loop_
_entity.id
_entity.type
_entity.pdbx_description
1 polymer ?
#
loop_
_entity_poly.entity_id
_entity_poly.type
_entity_poly.pdbx_seq_one_letter_code
_entity_poly.pdbx_strand_id
1 'polypeptide(L)'
;GQAATITDLQALYGLKIVNDSGFDLFPYLFYFDPEDYSIATWYKPECPSSAPPLHAYKSLTTNYGPRETGKELVQLSLPPGRDLDTGFVRLFVSTSYVDM
;
A
#
# COMPACT_ATOMS: atom_id res chain seq x y z
N GLY A 1 -32.45 21.99 -13.12
CA GLY A 1 -31.66 20.75 -13.02
C GLY A 1 -30.50 21.02 -12.11
N GLN A 2 -30.36 20.28 -11.02
CA GLN A 2 -29.27 20.46 -10.07
C GLN A 2 -28.02 19.77 -10.66
N ALA A 3 -26.98 20.55 -10.93
CA ALA A 3 -25.70 20.02 -11.41
C ALA A 3 -25.01 19.31 -10.22
N ALA A 4 -24.63 18.05 -10.41
CA ALA A 4 -23.81 17.32 -9.45
C ALA A 4 -22.34 17.70 -9.69
N THR A 5 -21.73 18.35 -8.72
CA THR A 5 -20.29 18.59 -8.71
C THR A 5 -19.60 17.30 -8.23
N ILE A 6 -18.79 16.68 -9.08
CA ILE A 6 -17.95 15.54 -8.69
C ILE A 6 -16.75 16.12 -7.93
N THR A 7 -16.79 16.07 -6.59
CA THR A 7 -15.75 16.60 -5.72
C THR A 7 -14.69 15.58 -5.33
N ASP A 8 -14.88 14.29 -5.64
CA ASP A 8 -13.98 13.20 -5.24
C ASP A 8 -13.13 12.74 -6.43
N LEU A 9 -12.05 13.46 -6.70
CA LEU A 9 -11.04 13.13 -7.71
C LEU A 9 -9.81 12.43 -7.11
N GLN A 10 -9.87 12.01 -5.84
CA GLN A 10 -8.74 11.31 -5.21
C GLN A 10 -8.63 9.90 -5.79
N ALA A 11 -7.62 9.70 -6.66
CA ALA A 11 -7.32 8.39 -7.20
C ALA A 11 -6.91 7.45 -6.07
N LEU A 12 -7.66 6.35 -5.92
CA LEU A 12 -7.33 5.26 -5.01
C LEU A 12 -6.61 4.17 -5.80
N TYR A 13 -5.53 3.67 -5.24
CA TYR A 13 -4.71 2.64 -5.88
C TYR A 13 -4.81 1.31 -5.12
N GLY A 14 -4.84 0.22 -5.88
CA GLY A 14 -4.62 -1.13 -5.37
C GLY A 14 -3.19 -1.55 -5.66
N LEU A 15 -2.63 -2.42 -4.82
CA LEU A 15 -1.24 -2.86 -4.93
C LEU A 15 -1.17 -4.37 -5.11
N LYS A 16 -0.38 -4.81 -6.10
CA LYS A 16 -0.05 -6.22 -6.32
C LYS A 16 1.43 -6.43 -6.05
N ILE A 17 1.75 -7.19 -5.02
CA ILE A 17 3.11 -7.62 -4.68
C ILE A 17 3.33 -9.00 -5.28
N VAL A 18 4.39 -9.17 -6.07
CA VAL A 18 4.73 -10.44 -6.73
C VAL A 18 5.99 -11.02 -6.09
N ASN A 19 5.93 -12.29 -5.73
CA ASN A 19 7.06 -13.04 -5.19
C ASN A 19 7.52 -14.07 -6.22
N ASP A 20 8.63 -13.78 -6.89
CA ASP A 20 9.26 -14.70 -7.85
C ASP A 20 10.33 -15.60 -7.19
N SER A 21 10.42 -15.59 -5.86
CA SER A 21 11.34 -16.44 -5.10
C SER A 21 10.70 -17.78 -4.71
N GLY A 22 11.55 -18.72 -4.31
CA GLY A 22 11.15 -20.03 -3.76
C GLY A 22 10.77 -20.02 -2.28
N PHE A 23 10.67 -18.86 -1.65
CA PHE A 23 10.37 -18.73 -0.21
C PHE A 23 8.98 -18.16 0.02
N ASP A 24 8.32 -18.61 1.09
CA ASP A 24 7.14 -17.96 1.62
C ASP A 24 7.57 -16.76 2.48
N LEU A 25 6.99 -15.58 2.23
CA LEU A 25 7.47 -14.30 2.74
C LEU A 25 6.40 -13.54 3.53
N PHE A 26 6.87 -12.80 4.52
CA PHE A 26 6.18 -11.72 5.20
C PHE A 26 6.62 -10.39 4.57
N PRO A 27 5.81 -9.77 3.70
CA PRO A 27 6.12 -8.47 3.11
C PRO A 27 5.63 -7.33 4.01
N TYR A 28 6.43 -6.27 4.08
CA TYR A 28 6.12 -5.02 4.78
C TYR A 28 6.34 -3.88 3.81
N LEU A 29 5.28 -3.14 3.50
CA LEU A 29 5.30 -2.11 2.49
C LEU A 29 5.00 -0.74 3.10
N PHE A 30 5.95 0.16 2.92
CA PHE A 30 5.88 1.53 3.43
C PHE A 30 6.04 2.52 2.30
N TYR A 31 5.40 3.67 2.46
CA TYR A 31 5.58 4.85 1.63
C TYR A 31 6.09 5.99 2.49
N PHE A 32 7.13 6.67 2.01
CA PHE A 32 7.66 7.87 2.63
C PHE A 32 7.40 9.07 1.72
N ASP A 33 6.79 10.10 2.31
CA ASP A 33 6.53 11.38 1.67
C ASP A 33 7.60 12.41 2.10
N PRO A 34 8.46 12.89 1.17
CA PRO A 34 9.49 13.88 1.48
C PRO A 34 8.95 15.29 1.77
N GLU A 35 7.70 15.59 1.39
CA GLU A 35 7.14 16.93 1.61
C GLU A 35 6.83 17.19 3.08
N ASP A 36 6.24 16.19 3.75
CA ASP A 36 5.86 16.28 5.17
C ASP A 36 6.65 15.33 6.08
N TYR A 37 7.58 14.56 5.52
CA TYR A 37 8.39 13.54 6.19
C TYR A 37 7.57 12.40 6.82
N SER A 38 6.32 12.22 6.40
CA SER A 38 5.47 11.15 6.92
C SER A 38 5.86 9.79 6.34
N ILE A 39 5.58 8.74 7.11
CA ILE A 39 5.66 7.36 6.66
C ILE A 39 4.26 6.77 6.78
N ALA A 40 3.70 6.36 5.65
CA ALA A 40 2.46 5.59 5.60
C ALA A 40 2.79 4.10 5.53
N THR A 41 2.10 3.30 6.35
CA THR A 41 2.09 1.85 6.17
C THR A 41 1.07 1.57 5.07
N TRP A 42 1.48 0.89 4.01
CA TRP A 42 0.54 0.48 2.95
C TRP A 42 0.12 -0.98 3.11
N TYR A 43 1.02 -1.80 3.64
CA TYR A 43 0.74 -3.17 4.00
C TYR A 43 1.68 -3.65 5.11
N LYS A 44 1.13 -4.34 6.10
CA LYS A 44 1.88 -5.18 7.02
C LYS A 44 1.10 -6.47 7.33
N PRO A 45 1.77 -7.59 7.61
CA PRO A 45 1.08 -8.82 8.02
C PRO A 45 0.34 -8.60 9.34
N GLU A 46 -0.91 -9.05 9.42
CA GLU A 46 -1.82 -8.73 10.53
C GLU A 46 -1.46 -9.42 11.86
N CYS A 47 -0.83 -10.60 11.83
CA CYS A 47 -0.66 -11.41 13.03
C CYS A 47 0.70 -12.14 13.08
N PRO A 48 1.41 -12.10 14.23
CA PRO A 48 2.65 -12.86 14.43
C PRO A 48 2.49 -14.38 14.27
N SER A 49 1.28 -14.90 14.53
CA SER A 49 0.99 -16.34 14.44
C SER A 49 0.46 -16.78 13.08
N SER A 50 0.33 -15.88 12.09
CA SER A 50 -0.14 -16.27 10.76
C SER A 50 0.98 -16.88 9.93
N ALA A 51 0.63 -17.80 9.02
CA ALA A 51 1.53 -18.22 7.95
C ALA A 51 1.97 -17.01 7.10
N PRO A 52 3.13 -17.07 6.41
CA PRO A 52 3.56 -15.98 5.55
C PRO A 52 2.51 -15.74 4.45
N PRO A 53 2.00 -14.50 4.31
CA PRO A 53 0.88 -14.22 3.41
C PRO A 53 1.28 -14.19 1.93
N LEU A 54 2.58 -14.08 1.63
CA LEU A 54 3.10 -14.03 0.27
C LEU A 54 3.88 -15.31 -0.06
N HIS A 55 3.17 -16.31 -0.55
CA HIS A 55 3.75 -17.61 -0.90
C HIS A 55 4.75 -17.53 -2.07
N ALA A 56 5.66 -18.49 -2.11
CA ALA A 56 6.62 -18.68 -3.19
C ALA A 56 5.92 -18.72 -4.57
N TYR A 57 6.45 -17.98 -5.54
CA TYR A 57 5.93 -17.89 -6.91
C TYR A 57 4.46 -17.44 -7.01
N LYS A 58 3.95 -16.72 -6.00
CA LYS A 58 2.58 -16.18 -5.95
C LYS A 58 2.59 -14.66 -5.84
N SER A 59 1.41 -14.08 -5.86
CA SER A 59 1.22 -12.65 -5.66
C SER A 59 0.17 -12.37 -4.59
N LEU A 60 0.37 -11.28 -3.87
CA LEU A 60 -0.56 -10.75 -2.88
C LEU A 60 -1.15 -9.44 -3.41
N THR A 61 -2.48 -9.34 -3.42
CA THR A 61 -3.21 -8.11 -3.76
C THR A 61 -3.75 -7.48 -2.50
N THR A 62 -3.41 -6.22 -2.25
CA THR A 62 -3.83 -5.45 -1.08
C THR A 62 -4.39 -4.08 -1.48
N ASN A 63 -5.16 -3.47 -0.58
CA ASN A 63 -5.77 -2.15 -0.76
C ASN A 63 -6.79 -2.10 -1.92
N TYR A 64 -7.27 -3.27 -2.39
CA TYR A 64 -8.41 -3.39 -3.27
C TYR A 64 -9.71 -3.42 -2.46
N GLY A 65 -10.71 -2.67 -2.91
CA GLY A 65 -12.06 -2.71 -2.39
C GLY A 65 -12.64 -1.33 -2.10
N PRO A 66 -13.88 -1.29 -1.62
CA PRO A 66 -14.56 -0.04 -1.28
C PRO A 66 -13.82 0.72 -0.17
N ARG A 67 -13.84 2.05 -0.28
CA ARG A 67 -13.27 3.01 0.70
C ARG A 67 -13.73 2.76 2.15
N GLU A 68 -14.89 2.13 2.32
CA GLU A 68 -15.55 1.88 3.61
C GLU A 68 -15.02 0.65 4.37
N THR A 69 -14.11 -0.13 3.78
CA THR A 69 -13.66 -1.41 4.37
C THR A 69 -12.60 -1.27 5.48
N GLY A 70 -12.28 -0.05 5.92
CA GLY A 70 -11.28 0.20 6.97
C GLY A 70 -9.85 -0.21 6.61
N LYS A 71 -9.62 -0.64 5.36
CA LYS A 71 -8.29 -0.92 4.82
C LYS A 71 -7.59 0.40 4.55
N GLU A 72 -6.30 0.45 4.86
CA GLU A 72 -5.45 1.60 4.52
C GLU A 72 -5.56 1.87 3.02
N LEU A 73 -5.81 3.12 2.64
CA LEU A 73 -5.97 3.49 1.25
C LEU A 73 -4.62 3.97 0.71
N VAL A 74 -4.29 3.52 -0.50
CA VAL A 74 -3.11 4.04 -1.17
C VAL A 74 -3.54 5.26 -1.95
N GLN A 75 -3.08 6.42 -1.50
CA GLN A 75 -3.31 7.70 -2.12
C GLN A 75 -1.96 8.32 -2.47
N LEU A 76 -1.88 8.84 -3.69
CA LEU A 76 -0.76 9.65 -4.15
C LEU A 76 -1.36 11.01 -4.50
N SER A 77 -1.06 12.01 -3.68
CA SER A 77 -1.61 13.36 -3.84
C SER A 77 -0.55 14.27 -4.44
N LEU A 78 -0.98 15.22 -5.27
CA LEU A 78 -0.14 16.31 -5.71
C LEU A 78 -0.57 17.59 -4.99
N PRO A 79 0.38 18.39 -4.48
CA PRO A 79 0.07 19.70 -3.92
C PRO A 79 -0.56 20.63 -4.97
N PRO A 80 -1.43 21.58 -4.56
CA PRO A 80 -2.07 22.50 -5.49
C PRO A 80 -1.06 23.24 -6.38
N GLY A 81 -1.27 23.19 -7.69
CA GLY A 81 -0.41 23.86 -8.66
C GLY A 81 0.87 23.11 -9.04
N ARG A 82 1.07 21.88 -8.55
CA ARG A 82 2.13 20.97 -9.01
C ARG A 82 1.57 19.91 -9.95
N ASP A 83 2.38 19.52 -10.93
CA ASP A 83 2.14 18.42 -11.86
C ASP A 83 3.02 17.18 -11.58
N LEU A 84 3.98 17.31 -10.65
CA LEU A 84 4.91 16.27 -10.27
C LEU A 84 5.25 16.35 -8.78
N ASP A 85 5.44 15.19 -8.15
CA ASP A 85 6.02 15.03 -6.82
C ASP A 85 6.88 13.76 -6.75
N THR A 86 7.66 13.62 -5.67
CA THR A 86 8.52 12.45 -5.41
C THR A 86 8.10 11.78 -4.12
N GLY A 87 8.00 10.45 -4.14
CA GLY A 87 7.81 9.64 -2.96
C GLY A 87 8.67 8.38 -3.02
N PHE A 88 8.87 7.72 -1.88
CA PHE A 88 9.69 6.53 -1.79
C PHE A 88 8.86 5.35 -1.32
N VAL A 89 8.78 4.31 -2.14
CA VAL A 89 8.16 3.03 -1.78
C VAL A 89 9.25 2.06 -1.34
N ARG A 90 9.09 1.46 -0.17
CA ARG A 90 10.05 0.47 0.35
C ARG A 90 9.35 -0.80 0.79
N LEU A 91 9.74 -1.89 0.15
CA LEU A 91 9.32 -3.25 0.48
C LEU A 91 10.42 -3.96 1.26
N PHE A 92 10.12 -4.33 2.49
CA PHE A 92 10.94 -5.27 3.26
C PHE A 92 10.29 -6.64 3.22
N VAL A 93 11.11 -7.69 3.16
CA VAL A 93 10.64 -9.08 3.18
C VAL A 93 11.44 -9.90 4.18
N SER A 94 10.76 -10.86 4.80
CA SER A 94 11.38 -11.81 5.73
C SER A 94 10.72 -13.18 5.58
N THR A 95 11.46 -14.25 5.80
CA THR A 95 10.92 -15.62 5.89
C THR A 95 10.31 -15.92 7.28
N SER A 96 10.37 -14.95 8.19
CA SER A 96 9.80 -15.04 9.54
C SER A 96 9.12 -13.73 9.90
N TYR A 97 8.08 -13.79 10.71
CA TYR A 97 7.39 -12.59 11.15
C TYR A 97 8.33 -11.69 11.97
N VAL A 98 8.30 -10.40 11.67
CA VAL A 98 9.02 -9.33 12.38
C VAL A 98 8.01 -8.27 12.81
N ASP A 99 8.14 -7.77 14.03
CA ASP A 99 7.44 -6.57 14.49
C ASP A 99 8.25 -5.35 14.02
N MET A 100 7.75 -4.69 12.96
CA MET A 100 8.40 -3.54 12.30
C MET A 100 7.74 -2.22 12.69
#